data_AF-A0A2H3B6Y9-F1
#
_entry.id   AF-A0A2H3B6Y9-F1
#
_cell.length_a   1.000
_cell.length_b   1.000
_cell.length_c   1.000
_cell.angle_alpha   90.00
_cell.angle_beta   90.00
_cell.angle_gamma   90.00
#
_symmetry.space_group_name_H-M   'P 1'
#
loop_
_entity.id
_entity.type
_entity.pdbx_description
1 polymer ?
#
loop_
_entity_poly.entity_id
_entity_poly.type
_entity_poly.pdbx_seq_one_letter_code
_entity_poly.pdbx_strand_id
1 'polypeptide(L)'
;MDTFYDKVKAAELIENLAKERQSQNPDACYLSEVNLNKEWQKQFDFIQRLSPAEWRLVFKSSNETVSETVLVLHGAVCRLDLPPVKARVSPKRAMYLRQGISITGYGSLTFGRAIEAVSSIYTLFSRDIGERNMANVECIGMHQGFQSLSSSNCYLTRRDQADDLAEVLIPPAMDPHRHLEEAAGEKYVYTDDNEIFCYERKIMDSGEREFVDISPSKIQIGDIVEVHMTFMAVPVKDGKKKVISTLRSITLLDGNLTEMVIAAKTNLRLQATTAPRKRGVHDGEMMIDTRCKFSCMKIHEGEEMDSTSLKV
;
A
#
# COMPACT_ATOMS: atom_id res chain seq x y z
N MET A 1 -2.05 13.50 -0.83
CA MET A 1 -3.44 13.72 -1.29
C MET A 1 -3.62 15.18 -1.66
N ASP A 2 -4.57 15.53 -2.53
CA ASP A 2 -4.76 16.94 -2.94
C ASP A 2 -6.02 17.55 -2.30
N THR A 3 -6.38 18.74 -2.75
CA THR A 3 -7.51 19.52 -2.23
C THR A 3 -8.87 18.87 -2.44
N PHE A 4 -8.99 17.88 -3.33
CA PHE A 4 -10.26 17.20 -3.60
C PHE A 4 -10.57 16.10 -2.57
N TYR A 5 -9.58 15.68 -1.80
CA TYR A 5 -9.76 14.61 -0.83
C TYR A 5 -10.32 15.16 0.50
N ASP A 6 -11.50 14.67 0.90
CA ASP A 6 -12.17 15.07 2.13
C ASP A 6 -11.54 14.39 3.35
N LYS A 7 -10.63 15.12 4.00
CA LYS A 7 -9.88 14.65 5.17
C LYS A 7 -10.75 14.47 6.41
N VAL A 8 -11.78 15.29 6.57
CA VAL A 8 -12.68 15.24 7.74
C VAL A 8 -13.51 13.97 7.65
N LYS A 9 -14.12 13.73 6.49
CA LYS A 9 -14.86 12.50 6.22
C LYS A 9 -13.98 11.26 6.31
N ALA A 10 -12.73 11.34 5.85
CA ALA A 10 -11.77 10.26 6.01
C ALA A 10 -11.49 9.94 7.48
N ALA A 11 -11.27 10.95 8.33
CA ALA A 11 -11.04 10.76 9.76
C ALA A 11 -12.24 10.10 10.46
N GLU A 12 -13.47 10.54 10.14
CA GLU A 12 -14.70 9.93 10.66
C GLU A 12 -14.86 8.47 10.21
N LEU A 13 -14.56 8.19 8.94
CA LEU A 13 -14.64 6.84 8.39
C LEU A 13 -13.61 5.91 9.04
N ILE A 14 -12.38 6.39 9.26
CA ILE A 14 -11.33 5.64 9.99
C ILE A 14 -11.81 5.27 11.40
N GLU A 15 -12.40 6.21 12.14
CA GLU A 15 -12.93 5.94 13.48
C GLU A 15 -14.03 4.88 13.48
N ASN A 16 -14.99 5.02 12.57
CA ASN A 16 -16.12 4.10 12.49
C ASN A 16 -15.67 2.69 12.09
N LEU A 17 -14.79 2.58 11.10
CA LEU A 17 -14.22 1.31 10.67
C LEU A 17 -13.36 0.68 11.77
N ALA A 18 -12.54 1.46 12.48
CA ALA A 18 -11.73 0.92 13.56
C ALA A 18 -12.58 0.31 14.69
N LYS A 19 -13.62 1.02 15.13
CA LYS A 19 -14.56 0.52 16.17
C LYS A 19 -15.32 -0.70 15.70
N GLU A 20 -15.78 -0.67 14.45
CA GLU A 20 -16.45 -1.80 13.83
C GLU A 20 -15.54 -3.03 13.82
N ARG A 21 -14.29 -2.88 13.38
CA ARG A 21 -13.32 -3.98 13.32
C ARG A 21 -12.99 -4.52 14.70
N GLN A 22 -12.80 -3.65 15.69
CA GLN A 22 -12.62 -4.04 17.10
C GLN A 22 -13.78 -4.89 17.63
N SER A 23 -15.03 -4.52 17.30
CA SER A 23 -16.19 -5.31 17.72
C SER A 23 -16.28 -6.68 17.02
N GLN A 24 -15.76 -6.79 15.80
CA GLN A 24 -15.80 -8.01 14.99
C GLN A 24 -14.66 -8.97 15.29
N ASN A 25 -13.52 -8.45 15.70
CA ASN A 25 -12.33 -9.23 15.99
C ASN A 25 -11.70 -8.78 17.32
N PRO A 26 -12.40 -9.02 18.45
CA PRO A 26 -11.96 -8.53 19.77
C PRO A 26 -10.65 -9.14 20.24
N ASP A 27 -10.25 -10.29 19.68
CA ASP A 27 -8.99 -10.98 20.02
C ASP A 27 -7.77 -10.39 19.31
N ALA A 28 -7.95 -9.50 18.33
CA ALA A 28 -6.84 -8.84 17.66
C ALA A 28 -6.16 -7.79 18.56
N CYS A 29 -4.83 -7.69 18.44
CA CYS A 29 -4.07 -6.69 19.19
C CYS A 29 -4.10 -5.33 18.47
N TYR A 30 -5.06 -4.48 18.81
CA TYR A 30 -5.16 -3.14 18.23
C TYR A 30 -4.11 -2.20 18.82
N LEU A 31 -3.31 -1.57 17.96
CA LEU A 31 -2.24 -0.67 18.38
C LEU A 31 -2.76 0.52 19.20
N SER A 32 -3.97 0.99 18.92
CA SER A 32 -4.65 2.05 19.67
C SER A 32 -5.06 1.68 21.10
N GLU A 33 -5.12 0.39 21.40
CA GLU A 33 -5.50 -0.14 22.71
C GLU A 33 -4.30 -0.55 23.55
N VAL A 34 -3.10 -0.50 22.97
CA VAL A 34 -1.85 -0.78 23.66
C VAL A 34 -1.64 0.26 24.75
N ASN A 35 -2.06 -0.10 25.95
CA ASN A 35 -1.88 0.68 27.15
C ASN A 35 -0.78 0.01 27.98
N LEU A 36 0.44 0.52 27.92
CA LEU A 36 1.58 -0.04 28.66
C LEU A 36 1.54 0.28 30.16
N ASN A 37 0.41 0.05 30.82
CA ASN A 37 0.38 -0.06 32.26
C ASN A 37 1.28 -1.23 32.71
N LYS A 38 1.64 -1.27 34.01
CA LYS A 38 2.59 -2.27 34.53
C LYS A 38 2.16 -3.73 34.32
N GLU A 39 0.87 -3.99 34.08
CA GLU A 39 0.34 -5.34 33.83
C GLU A 39 0.49 -5.72 32.36
N TRP A 40 0.17 -4.80 31.45
CA TRP A 40 0.37 -4.96 30.01
C TRP A 40 1.84 -5.15 29.64
N GLN A 41 2.76 -4.43 30.30
CA GLN A 41 4.21 -4.61 30.07
C GLN A 41 4.69 -6.04 30.35
N LYS A 42 4.03 -6.78 31.24
CA LYS A 42 4.38 -8.17 31.55
C LYS A 42 4.00 -9.15 30.43
N GLN A 43 3.08 -8.74 29.56
CA GLN A 43 2.61 -9.55 28.43
C GLN A 43 3.55 -9.47 27.22
N PHE A 44 4.43 -8.47 27.16
CA PHE A 44 5.43 -8.35 26.10
C PHE A 44 6.76 -8.96 26.53
N ASP A 45 7.41 -9.61 25.57
CA ASP A 45 8.82 -9.99 25.66
C ASP A 45 9.55 -9.65 24.37
N PHE A 46 10.84 -9.98 24.34
CA PHE A 46 11.66 -9.93 23.14
C PHE A 46 12.24 -11.29 22.84
N ILE A 47 12.11 -11.75 21.59
CA ILE A 47 12.96 -12.81 21.07
C ILE A 47 14.13 -12.16 20.35
N GLN A 48 15.35 -12.55 20.74
CA GLN A 48 16.54 -12.19 20.02
C GLN A 48 16.88 -13.25 18.97
N ARG A 49 16.80 -12.88 17.69
CA ARG A 49 17.43 -13.62 16.59
C ARG A 49 18.89 -13.20 16.54
N LEU A 50 19.82 -14.14 16.42
CA LEU A 50 21.26 -13.83 16.51
C LEU A 50 21.91 -13.62 15.13
N SER A 51 21.33 -14.13 14.06
CA SER A 51 21.85 -13.99 12.69
C SER A 51 20.72 -13.74 11.69
N PRO A 52 20.47 -12.48 11.29
CA PRO A 52 21.06 -11.25 11.84
C PRO A 52 20.58 -10.98 13.26
N ALA A 53 21.34 -10.17 14.01
CA ALA A 53 20.95 -9.74 15.34
C ALA A 53 19.68 -8.88 15.26
N GLU A 54 18.55 -9.35 15.78
CA GLU A 54 17.27 -8.64 15.75
C GLU A 54 16.51 -8.93 17.05
N TRP A 55 15.82 -7.93 17.59
CA TRP A 55 14.94 -8.09 18.75
C TRP A 55 13.50 -7.93 18.29
N ARG A 56 12.74 -9.03 18.24
CA ARG A 56 11.33 -9.01 17.81
C ARG A 56 10.43 -8.88 19.02
N LEU A 57 9.46 -7.97 18.95
CA LEU A 57 8.43 -7.85 19.98
C LEU A 57 7.49 -9.06 19.88
N VAL A 58 7.32 -9.75 21.01
CA VAL A 58 6.49 -10.95 21.10
C VAL A 58 5.48 -10.83 22.23
N PHE A 59 4.38 -11.57 22.12
CA PHE A 59 3.34 -11.63 23.14
C PHE A 59 3.44 -12.95 23.90
N LYS A 60 3.47 -12.90 25.23
CA LYS A 60 3.42 -14.07 26.11
C LYS A 60 1.98 -14.55 26.21
N SER A 61 1.63 -15.52 25.38
CA SER A 61 0.39 -16.29 25.59
C SER A 61 0.54 -17.20 26.82
N SER A 62 -0.58 -17.50 27.49
CA SER A 62 -0.66 -18.42 28.63
C SER A 62 -0.16 -19.83 28.33
N ASN A 63 -0.03 -20.19 27.04
CA ASN A 63 0.29 -21.54 26.58
C ASN A 63 1.77 -21.73 26.22
N GLU A 64 2.67 -20.82 26.64
CA GLU A 64 4.13 -20.85 26.42
C GLU A 64 4.58 -20.79 24.93
N THR A 65 3.67 -20.82 23.97
CA THR A 65 4.00 -20.54 22.56
C THR A 65 4.23 -19.05 22.38
N VAL A 66 5.48 -18.68 22.10
CA VAL A 66 5.86 -17.30 21.82
C VAL A 66 5.67 -17.01 20.34
N SER A 67 4.73 -16.12 20.01
CA SER A 67 4.47 -15.66 18.64
C SER A 67 4.80 -14.17 18.51
N GLU A 68 5.26 -13.77 17.33
CA GLU A 68 5.47 -12.36 17.00
C GLU A 68 4.16 -11.57 17.16
N THR A 69 4.22 -10.43 17.85
CA THR A 69 3.03 -9.62 18.08
C THR A 69 2.63 -8.90 16.80
N VAL A 70 1.54 -9.35 16.19
CA VAL A 70 0.89 -8.66 15.07
C VAL A 70 -0.07 -7.62 15.63
N LEU A 71 0.22 -6.35 15.33
CA LEU A 71 -0.54 -5.18 15.77
C LEU A 71 -1.37 -4.64 14.61
N VAL A 72 -2.61 -4.28 14.92
CA VAL A 72 -3.61 -3.79 13.95
C VAL A 72 -3.76 -2.28 14.05
N LEU A 73 -3.74 -1.59 12.91
CA LEU A 73 -4.00 -0.15 12.81
C LEU A 73 -4.82 0.19 11.57
N HIS A 74 -5.71 1.17 11.71
CA HIS A 74 -6.51 1.71 10.62
C HIS A 74 -6.00 3.08 10.19
N GLY A 75 -6.04 3.40 8.90
CA GLY A 75 -5.72 4.75 8.44
C GLY A 75 -5.89 4.95 6.94
N ALA A 76 -5.77 6.19 6.50
CA ALA A 76 -5.77 6.54 5.08
C ALA A 76 -4.35 6.47 4.50
N VAL A 77 -4.19 5.80 3.37
CA VAL A 77 -2.90 5.63 2.67
C VAL A 77 -2.40 6.98 2.15
N CYS A 78 -1.28 7.48 2.68
CA CYS A 78 -0.69 8.74 2.25
C CYS A 78 0.60 8.60 1.43
N ARG A 79 1.22 7.42 1.43
CA ARG A 79 2.36 7.05 0.59
C ARG A 79 2.35 5.54 0.32
N LEU A 80 2.75 5.15 -0.89
CA LEU A 80 2.88 3.76 -1.31
C LEU A 80 4.26 3.52 -1.92
N ASP A 81 4.84 2.38 -1.58
CA ASP A 81 5.96 1.75 -2.26
C ASP A 81 5.64 0.25 -2.34
N LEU A 82 4.69 -0.12 -3.21
CA LEU A 82 4.18 -1.48 -3.34
C LEU A 82 4.44 -2.03 -4.74
N PRO A 83 4.42 -3.37 -4.90
CA PRO A 83 4.56 -4.00 -6.21
C PRO A 83 3.47 -3.59 -7.22
N PRO A 84 3.70 -3.77 -8.54
CA PRO A 84 4.85 -4.44 -9.16
C PRO A 84 6.12 -3.60 -9.16
N VAL A 85 7.27 -4.26 -9.15
CA VAL A 85 8.56 -3.61 -9.40
C VAL A 85 8.69 -3.27 -10.88
N LYS A 86 8.68 -1.97 -11.17
CA LYS A 86 8.62 -1.44 -12.54
C LYS A 86 9.99 -1.10 -13.13
N ALA A 87 10.98 -0.86 -12.27
CA ALA A 87 12.30 -0.41 -12.67
C ALA A 87 13.33 -1.51 -12.43
N ARG A 88 14.33 -1.59 -13.31
CA ARG A 88 15.46 -2.49 -13.13
C ARG A 88 16.14 -2.25 -11.78
N VAL A 89 16.41 -3.34 -11.08
CA VAL A 89 17.05 -3.32 -9.77
C VAL A 89 18.53 -3.62 -9.95
N SER A 90 19.39 -2.79 -9.36
CA SER A 90 20.81 -3.13 -9.28
C SER A 90 21.00 -4.21 -8.22
N PRO A 91 21.73 -5.31 -8.50
CA PRO A 91 22.04 -6.34 -7.50
C PRO A 91 22.67 -5.77 -6.22
N LYS A 92 23.47 -4.70 -6.33
CA LYS A 92 24.11 -4.02 -5.18
C LYS A 92 23.11 -3.30 -4.26
N ARG A 93 21.91 -3.01 -4.76
CA ARG A 93 20.84 -2.30 -4.04
C ARG A 93 19.67 -3.20 -3.65
N ALA A 94 19.65 -4.45 -4.14
CA ALA A 94 18.54 -5.38 -3.97
C ALA A 94 18.15 -5.56 -2.48
N MET A 95 19.14 -5.74 -1.59
CA MET A 95 18.91 -5.87 -0.14
C MET A 95 18.33 -4.64 0.57
N TYR A 96 18.36 -3.48 -0.08
CA TYR A 96 17.83 -2.23 0.48
C TYR A 96 16.46 -1.87 -0.09
N LEU A 97 15.98 -2.63 -1.07
CA LEU A 97 14.63 -2.44 -1.58
C LEU A 97 13.62 -2.90 -0.54
N ARG A 98 12.60 -2.06 -0.37
CA ARG A 98 11.52 -2.30 0.57
C ARG A 98 10.20 -2.14 -0.15
N GLN A 99 9.21 -2.87 0.33
CA GLN A 99 7.80 -2.65 0.03
C GLN A 99 7.13 -2.13 1.30
N GLY A 100 6.29 -1.12 1.19
CA GLY A 100 5.69 -0.52 2.36
C GLY A 100 4.67 0.55 2.06
N ILE A 101 4.05 1.02 3.12
CA ILE A 101 3.03 2.05 3.10
C ILE A 101 3.27 3.06 4.22
N SER A 102 2.80 4.29 4.00
CA SER A 102 2.57 5.23 5.08
C SER A 102 1.09 5.55 5.15
N ILE A 103 0.52 5.50 6.35
CA ILE A 103 -0.88 5.83 6.62
C ILE A 103 -0.99 7.01 7.59
N THR A 104 -2.12 7.71 7.55
CA THR A 104 -2.45 8.80 8.49
C THR A 104 -3.91 8.71 8.94
N GLY A 105 -4.18 9.12 10.17
CA GLY A 105 -5.53 9.17 10.72
C GLY A 105 -6.31 10.45 10.44
N TYR A 106 -5.67 11.48 9.86
CA TYR A 106 -6.29 12.80 9.66
C TYR A 106 -6.90 13.44 10.92
N GLY A 107 -6.33 13.14 12.10
CA GLY A 107 -6.83 13.63 13.39
C GLY A 107 -7.81 12.69 14.10
N SER A 108 -8.04 11.49 13.56
CA SER A 108 -8.68 10.37 14.26
C SER A 108 -8.07 10.17 15.66
N LEU A 109 -8.93 10.02 16.67
CA LEU A 109 -8.55 9.75 18.05
C LEU A 109 -7.86 8.38 18.19
N THR A 110 -8.42 7.37 17.55
CA THR A 110 -7.90 5.99 17.53
C THR A 110 -6.50 5.96 16.92
N PHE A 111 -6.27 6.70 15.82
CA PHE A 111 -4.95 6.84 15.23
C PHE A 111 -3.98 7.60 16.14
N GLY A 112 -4.42 8.69 16.77
CA GLY A 112 -3.61 9.44 17.73
C GLY A 112 -3.11 8.56 18.88
N ARG A 113 -4.01 7.75 19.47
CA ARG A 113 -3.65 6.75 20.49
C ARG A 113 -2.63 5.73 19.99
N ALA A 114 -2.76 5.29 18.75
CA ALA A 114 -1.78 4.38 18.15
C ALA A 114 -0.39 5.02 18.02
N ILE A 115 -0.30 6.31 17.69
CA ILE A 115 0.99 7.03 17.66
C ILE A 115 1.62 7.11 19.05
N GLU A 116 0.82 7.36 20.08
CA GLU A 116 1.27 7.32 21.48
C GLU A 116 1.74 5.92 21.90
N ALA A 117 1.03 4.87 21.46
CA ALA A 117 1.42 3.49 21.68
C ALA A 117 2.77 3.13 21.03
N VAL A 118 3.07 3.65 19.82
CA VAL A 118 4.39 3.44 19.20
C VAL A 118 5.52 4.02 20.06
N SER A 119 5.30 5.20 20.67
CA SER A 119 6.28 5.80 21.59
C SER A 119 6.47 4.94 22.84
N SER A 120 5.39 4.30 23.29
CA SER A 120 5.38 3.39 24.42
C SER A 120 6.14 2.10 24.09
N ILE A 121 5.93 1.52 22.90
CA ILE A 121 6.69 0.36 22.39
C ILE A 121 8.18 0.69 22.28
N TYR A 122 8.54 1.86 21.75
CA TYR A 122 9.94 2.31 21.71
C TYR A 122 10.56 2.37 23.11
N THR A 123 9.79 2.83 24.10
CA THR A 123 10.23 2.86 25.50
C THR A 123 10.51 1.46 26.04
N LEU A 124 9.74 0.44 25.62
CA LEU A 124 10.03 -0.95 25.98
C LEU A 124 11.38 -1.41 25.43
N PHE A 125 11.61 -1.22 24.12
CA PHE A 125 12.90 -1.54 23.51
C PHE A 125 14.05 -0.78 24.19
N SER A 126 13.85 0.49 24.50
CA SER A 126 14.86 1.34 25.16
C SER A 126 15.22 0.85 26.57
N ARG A 127 14.24 0.31 27.32
CA ARG A 127 14.50 -0.26 28.65
C ARG A 127 15.28 -1.57 28.59
N ASP A 128 15.03 -2.39 27.59
CA ASP A 128 15.66 -3.71 27.44
C ASP A 128 17.05 -3.61 26.80
N ILE A 129 17.17 -2.86 25.70
CA ILE A 129 18.42 -2.69 24.92
C ILE A 129 19.33 -1.60 25.53
N GLY A 130 18.75 -0.68 26.31
CA GLY A 130 19.40 0.48 26.89
C GLY A 130 19.31 1.73 26.00
N GLU A 131 18.81 2.83 26.55
CA GLU A 131 18.52 4.08 25.83
C GLU A 131 19.70 4.63 25.01
N ARG A 132 20.92 4.58 25.55
CA ARG A 132 22.13 5.07 24.87
C ARG A 132 22.45 4.28 23.59
N ASN A 133 21.94 3.06 23.50
CA ASN A 133 22.10 2.17 22.37
C ASN A 133 20.98 2.32 21.33
N MET A 134 19.98 3.17 21.56
CA MET A 134 18.85 3.34 20.65
C MET A 134 19.08 4.48 19.64
N ALA A 135 18.59 4.28 18.42
CA ALA A 135 18.44 5.32 17.40
C ALA A 135 17.04 5.94 17.49
N ASN A 136 16.88 7.15 16.96
CA ASN A 136 15.60 7.85 16.95
C ASN A 136 14.50 7.05 16.23
N VAL A 137 13.26 7.21 16.68
CA VAL A 137 12.08 6.65 16.00
C VAL A 137 11.90 7.33 14.65
N GLU A 138 11.85 6.55 13.57
CA GLU A 138 11.67 7.06 12.20
C GLU A 138 10.36 6.60 11.53
N CYS A 139 9.64 5.64 12.13
CA CYS A 139 8.38 5.18 11.56
C CYS A 139 7.25 6.22 11.71
N ILE A 140 7.36 7.15 12.67
CA ILE A 140 6.42 8.26 12.83
C ILE A 140 6.88 9.44 11.97
N GLY A 141 6.00 9.93 11.11
CA GLY A 141 6.24 11.08 10.24
C GLY A 141 5.10 12.09 10.25
N MET A 142 5.15 13.03 9.30
CA MET A 142 4.10 14.01 9.07
C MET A 142 3.63 13.95 7.62
N HIS A 143 2.31 14.03 7.42
CA HIS A 143 1.67 14.20 6.12
C HIS A 143 0.67 15.36 6.20
N GLN A 144 0.98 16.47 5.52
CA GLN A 144 0.08 17.63 5.42
C GLN A 144 -0.40 18.18 6.78
N GLY A 145 0.50 18.21 7.76
CA GLY A 145 0.21 18.67 9.12
C GLY A 145 -0.36 17.61 10.06
N PHE A 146 -0.64 16.39 9.58
CA PHE A 146 -1.10 15.27 10.41
C PHE A 146 0.01 14.26 10.64
N GLN A 147 0.02 13.62 11.81
CA GLN A 147 0.94 12.51 12.07
C GLN A 147 0.65 11.34 11.12
N SER A 148 1.71 10.66 10.68
CA SER A 148 1.65 9.46 9.86
C SER A 148 2.51 8.36 10.46
N LEU A 149 2.17 7.11 10.16
CA LEU A 149 2.95 5.94 10.52
C LEU A 149 3.37 5.20 9.24
N SER A 150 4.65 4.85 9.15
CA SER A 150 5.23 4.11 8.04
C SER A 150 5.62 2.71 8.49
N SER A 151 5.21 1.72 7.70
CA SER A 151 5.57 0.32 7.89
C SER A 151 6.05 -0.27 6.58
N SER A 152 7.10 -1.09 6.62
CA SER A 152 7.73 -1.63 5.41
C SER A 152 8.38 -2.97 5.68
N ASN A 153 8.46 -3.81 4.67
CA ASN A 153 9.22 -5.05 4.69
C ASN A 153 10.29 -5.04 3.59
N CYS A 154 11.37 -5.78 3.78
CA CYS A 154 12.37 -5.98 2.74
C CYS A 154 11.79 -6.86 1.63
N TYR A 155 12.15 -6.58 0.38
CA TYR A 155 11.79 -7.47 -0.72
C TYR A 155 12.60 -8.76 -0.71
N LEU A 156 13.82 -8.75 -0.20
CA LEU A 156 14.73 -9.88 -0.25
C LEU A 156 15.52 -9.96 1.05
N THR A 157 15.84 -11.19 1.44
CA THR A 157 16.73 -11.52 2.55
C THR A 157 18.05 -12.05 2.00
N ARG A 158 19.16 -11.85 2.70
CA ARG A 158 20.42 -12.49 2.31
C ARG A 158 20.35 -13.99 2.56
N ARG A 159 20.91 -14.80 1.66
CA ARG A 159 20.86 -16.26 1.79
C ARG A 159 21.53 -16.79 3.05
N ASP A 160 22.63 -16.18 3.48
CA ASP A 160 23.33 -16.49 4.74
C ASP A 160 22.60 -16.00 6.01
N GLN A 161 21.42 -15.42 5.84
CA GLN A 161 20.54 -14.88 6.88
C GLN A 161 19.12 -15.44 6.78
N ALA A 162 18.93 -16.51 6.00
CA ALA A 162 17.63 -17.10 5.72
C ALA A 162 17.54 -18.58 6.11
N ASP A 163 18.51 -19.10 6.89
CA ASP A 163 18.61 -20.53 7.23
C ASP A 163 17.38 -21.08 7.98
N ASP A 164 16.69 -20.23 8.75
CA ASP A 164 15.47 -20.50 9.53
C ASP A 164 14.18 -20.03 8.85
N LEU A 165 14.26 -19.54 7.61
CA LEU A 165 13.13 -19.00 6.86
C LEU A 165 12.77 -19.90 5.67
N ALA A 166 11.48 -19.96 5.33
CA ALA A 166 11.05 -20.71 4.15
C ALA A 166 11.29 -19.88 2.89
N GLU A 167 12.09 -20.39 1.94
CA GLU A 167 12.25 -19.79 0.62
C GLU A 167 10.94 -19.94 -0.18
N VAL A 168 10.47 -18.83 -0.73
CA VAL A 168 9.22 -18.72 -1.50
C VAL A 168 9.54 -18.17 -2.88
N LEU A 169 8.75 -18.56 -3.89
CA LEU A 169 8.90 -18.02 -5.24
C LEU A 169 8.41 -16.57 -5.29
N ILE A 170 9.16 -15.70 -5.96
CA ILE A 170 8.75 -14.31 -6.19
C ILE A 170 7.48 -14.33 -7.08
N PRO A 171 6.34 -13.79 -6.61
CA PRO A 171 5.12 -13.85 -7.40
C PRO A 171 5.23 -13.04 -8.71
N PRO A 172 4.71 -13.54 -9.85
CA PRO A 172 4.69 -12.77 -11.11
C PRO A 172 3.96 -11.43 -11.01
N ALA A 173 2.96 -11.34 -10.13
CA ALA A 173 2.27 -10.08 -9.84
C ALA A 173 3.18 -9.04 -9.14
N MET A 174 4.21 -9.48 -8.43
CA MET A 174 5.20 -8.63 -7.77
C MET A 174 6.32 -8.23 -8.72
N ASP A 175 6.82 -9.17 -9.53
CA ASP A 175 7.97 -8.96 -10.40
C ASP A 175 7.69 -9.41 -11.85
N PRO A 176 6.77 -8.73 -12.57
CA PRO A 176 6.34 -9.14 -13.90
C PRO A 176 7.47 -9.11 -14.95
N HIS A 177 8.56 -8.39 -14.66
CA HIS A 177 9.73 -8.25 -15.54
C HIS A 177 10.98 -8.94 -15.00
N ARG A 178 10.85 -9.74 -13.94
CA ARG A 178 11.94 -10.51 -13.32
C ARG A 178 13.12 -9.64 -12.84
N HIS A 179 12.90 -8.36 -12.58
CA HIS A 179 13.93 -7.42 -12.15
C HIS A 179 14.43 -7.71 -10.73
N LEU A 180 13.54 -8.15 -9.86
CA LEU A 180 13.79 -8.53 -8.49
C LEU A 180 14.50 -9.89 -8.44
N GLU A 181 14.03 -10.85 -9.22
CA GLU A 181 14.64 -12.17 -9.38
C GLU A 181 16.07 -12.08 -9.95
N GLU A 182 16.26 -11.31 -11.04
CA GLU A 182 17.58 -11.06 -11.62
C GLU A 182 18.53 -10.38 -10.63
N ALA A 183 18.03 -9.44 -9.83
CA ALA A 183 18.84 -8.74 -8.84
C ALA A 183 19.15 -9.58 -7.60
N ALA A 184 18.29 -10.55 -7.27
CA ALA A 184 18.52 -11.48 -6.18
C ALA A 184 19.73 -12.37 -6.46
N GLY A 185 19.80 -12.95 -7.67
CA GLY A 185 20.83 -13.90 -8.06
C GLY A 185 20.99 -15.02 -7.03
N GLU A 186 22.23 -15.41 -6.74
CA GLU A 186 22.52 -16.45 -5.72
C GLU A 186 22.60 -15.89 -4.29
N LYS A 187 22.74 -14.57 -4.15
CA LYS A 187 23.07 -13.91 -2.87
C LYS A 187 21.86 -13.63 -1.99
N TYR A 188 20.71 -13.46 -2.62
CA TYR A 188 19.48 -13.09 -1.95
C TYR A 188 18.37 -14.08 -2.29
N VAL A 189 17.36 -14.13 -1.43
CA VAL A 189 16.24 -15.06 -1.47
C VAL A 189 15.00 -14.31 -1.01
N TYR A 190 13.86 -14.63 -1.61
CA TYR A 190 12.55 -14.21 -1.14
C TYR A 190 12.03 -15.25 -0.16
N THR A 191 11.59 -14.82 1.02
CA THR A 191 11.11 -15.74 2.08
C THR A 191 9.68 -15.42 2.48
N ASP A 192 9.06 -16.34 3.22
CA ASP A 192 7.80 -16.11 3.94
C ASP A 192 7.86 -14.84 4.82
N ASP A 193 8.99 -14.57 5.48
CA ASP A 193 9.18 -13.34 6.26
C ASP A 193 9.18 -12.05 5.41
N ASN A 194 9.38 -12.14 4.08
CA ASN A 194 9.32 -11.01 3.15
C ASN A 194 7.92 -10.80 2.53
N GLU A 195 6.97 -11.70 2.79
CA GLU A 195 5.64 -11.66 2.21
C GLU A 195 4.77 -10.59 2.85
N ILE A 196 4.00 -9.89 2.01
CA ILE A 196 2.96 -8.95 2.44
C ILE A 196 1.67 -9.34 1.75
N PHE A 197 0.67 -9.72 2.54
CA PHE A 197 -0.63 -10.07 2.02
C PHE A 197 -1.48 -8.82 1.77
N CYS A 198 -2.18 -8.78 0.64
CA CYS A 198 -3.09 -7.68 0.31
C CYS A 198 -4.50 -8.24 0.12
N TYR A 199 -5.45 -7.71 0.89
CA TYR A 199 -6.85 -8.13 0.87
C TYR A 199 -7.76 -6.95 0.52
N GLU A 200 -8.95 -7.26 0.00
CA GLU A 200 -10.07 -6.34 -0.05
C GLU A 200 -11.22 -6.91 0.77
N ARG A 201 -11.80 -6.06 1.63
CA ARG A 201 -13.05 -6.37 2.30
C ARG A 201 -14.22 -6.15 1.35
N LYS A 202 -14.96 -7.20 1.07
CA LYS A 202 -16.23 -7.16 0.34
C LYS A 202 -17.39 -7.37 1.29
N ILE A 203 -18.49 -6.68 1.03
CA ILE A 203 -19.77 -6.90 1.70
C ILE A 203 -20.64 -7.68 0.70
N MET A 204 -21.03 -8.89 1.06
CA MET A 204 -21.90 -9.74 0.25
C MET A 204 -23.35 -9.26 0.37
N ASP A 205 -24.22 -9.70 -0.54
CA ASP A 205 -25.66 -9.38 -0.52
C ASP A 205 -26.36 -9.86 0.77
N SER A 206 -25.82 -10.90 1.40
CA SER A 206 -26.25 -11.41 2.71
C SER A 206 -25.93 -10.47 3.88
N GLY A 207 -25.12 -9.43 3.65
CA GLY A 207 -24.52 -8.59 4.69
C GLY A 207 -23.27 -9.22 5.34
N GLU A 208 -22.93 -10.46 4.99
CA GLU A 208 -21.67 -11.09 5.40
C GLU A 208 -20.48 -10.43 4.71
N ARG A 209 -19.31 -10.56 5.32
CA ARG A 209 -18.09 -9.92 4.83
C ARG A 209 -17.07 -10.97 4.47
N GLU A 210 -16.49 -10.78 3.30
CA GLU A 210 -15.44 -11.64 2.77
C GLU A 210 -14.15 -10.82 2.61
N PHE A 211 -13.02 -11.43 2.90
CA PHE A 211 -11.71 -10.86 2.62
C PHE A 211 -11.10 -11.64 1.47
N VAL A 212 -10.92 -10.95 0.34
CA VAL A 212 -10.45 -11.56 -0.91
C VAL A 212 -9.06 -11.06 -1.22
N ASP A 213 -8.17 -11.96 -1.64
CA ASP A 213 -6.83 -11.60 -2.11
C ASP A 213 -6.91 -10.62 -3.29
N ILE A 214 -6.08 -9.58 -3.23
CA ILE A 214 -5.97 -8.58 -4.29
C ILE A 214 -4.51 -8.34 -4.66
N SER A 215 -4.29 -7.88 -5.89
CA SER A 215 -2.99 -7.32 -6.26
C SER A 215 -2.69 -6.05 -5.44
N PRO A 216 -1.46 -5.86 -4.94
CA PRO A 216 -1.05 -4.63 -4.28
C PRO A 216 -1.30 -3.37 -5.12
N SER A 217 -1.32 -3.49 -6.46
CA SER A 217 -1.64 -2.40 -7.38
C SER A 217 -3.05 -1.83 -7.25
N LYS A 218 -3.97 -2.56 -6.62
CA LYS A 218 -5.34 -2.10 -6.38
C LYS A 218 -5.40 -1.05 -5.27
N ILE A 219 -4.43 -1.05 -4.34
CA ILE A 219 -4.35 -0.09 -3.24
C ILE A 219 -3.84 1.24 -3.79
N GLN A 220 -4.53 2.32 -3.46
CA GLN A 220 -4.24 3.68 -3.93
C GLN A 220 -4.02 4.64 -2.76
N ILE A 221 -3.33 5.75 -3.05
CA ILE A 221 -3.22 6.87 -2.11
C ILE A 221 -4.61 7.49 -1.92
N GLY A 222 -5.07 7.54 -0.67
CA GLY A 222 -6.44 7.94 -0.31
C GLY A 222 -7.25 6.81 0.30
N ASP A 223 -6.92 5.56 0.00
CA ASP A 223 -7.74 4.44 0.46
C ASP A 223 -7.68 4.30 1.98
N ILE A 224 -8.79 3.91 2.59
CA ILE A 224 -8.84 3.55 4.01
C ILE A 224 -8.52 2.07 4.15
N VAL A 225 -7.49 1.77 4.93
CA VAL A 225 -6.94 0.42 5.08
C VAL A 225 -6.86 0.02 6.54
N GLU A 226 -6.96 -1.29 6.79
CA GLU A 226 -6.46 -1.97 7.99
C GLU A 226 -5.06 -2.51 7.69
N VAL A 227 -4.12 -2.30 8.59
CA VAL A 227 -2.72 -2.66 8.43
C VAL A 227 -2.31 -3.55 9.59
N HIS A 228 -1.73 -4.70 9.26
CA HIS A 228 -1.07 -5.57 10.22
C HIS A 228 0.43 -5.35 10.16
N MET A 229 1.01 -5.04 11.32
CA MET A 229 2.44 -4.75 11.43
C MET A 229 3.02 -5.34 12.71
N THR A 230 4.32 -5.57 12.69
CA THR A 230 5.10 -5.98 13.86
C THR A 230 6.16 -4.93 14.16
N PHE A 231 6.76 -4.98 15.36
CA PHE A 231 7.86 -4.11 15.73
C PHE A 231 9.09 -4.93 16.10
N MET A 232 10.23 -4.49 15.61
CA MET A 232 11.52 -5.09 15.92
C MET A 232 12.61 -4.03 16.02
N ALA A 233 13.64 -4.29 16.80
CA ALA A 233 14.87 -3.51 16.79
C ALA A 233 15.92 -4.19 15.94
N VAL A 234 16.56 -3.42 15.05
CA VAL A 234 17.64 -3.88 14.18
C VAL A 234 18.91 -3.04 14.39
N PRO A 235 20.10 -3.63 14.32
CA PRO A 235 21.36 -2.89 14.40
C PRO A 235 21.48 -1.96 13.19
N VAL A 236 21.93 -0.73 13.45
CA VAL A 236 22.28 0.26 12.44
C VAL A 236 23.77 0.61 12.55
N LYS A 237 24.26 1.43 11.61
CA LYS A 237 25.61 1.98 11.69
C LYS A 237 25.81 2.68 13.04
N ASP A 238 27.04 2.67 13.55
CA ASP A 238 27.45 3.21 14.85
C ASP A 238 27.04 2.40 16.09
N GLY A 239 26.63 1.13 15.90
CA GLY A 239 26.33 0.21 17.01
C GLY A 239 25.01 0.50 17.73
N LYS A 240 24.25 1.49 17.25
CA LYS A 240 22.88 1.77 17.70
C LYS A 240 21.89 0.75 17.15
N LYS A 241 20.72 0.68 17.77
CA LYS A 241 19.60 -0.20 17.39
C LYS A 241 18.41 0.68 17.09
N LYS A 242 17.79 0.43 15.95
CA LYS A 242 16.64 1.20 15.47
C LYS A 242 15.39 0.34 15.55
N VAL A 243 14.35 0.86 16.20
CA VAL A 243 13.02 0.26 16.13
C VAL A 243 12.43 0.55 14.76
N ILE A 244 12.02 -0.52 14.08
CA ILE A 244 11.33 -0.46 12.80
C ILE A 244 9.98 -1.15 12.92
N SER A 245 9.04 -0.73 12.08
CA SER A 245 7.78 -1.42 11.88
C SER A 245 7.86 -2.25 10.60
N THR A 246 7.61 -3.55 10.73
CA THR A 246 7.58 -4.51 9.63
C THR A 246 6.13 -4.74 9.20
N LEU A 247 5.87 -4.59 7.91
CA LEU A 247 4.54 -4.73 7.34
C LEU A 247 4.23 -6.20 7.05
N ARG A 248 3.06 -6.70 7.46
CA ARG A 248 2.63 -8.09 7.27
C ARG A 248 1.43 -8.22 6.33
N SER A 249 0.45 -7.35 6.47
CA SER A 249 -0.66 -7.30 5.51
C SER A 249 -1.33 -5.93 5.45
N ILE A 250 -2.05 -5.72 4.35
CA ILE A 250 -2.88 -4.54 4.10
C ILE A 250 -4.26 -5.03 3.65
N THR A 251 -5.31 -4.53 4.29
CA THR A 251 -6.68 -4.81 3.89
C THR A 251 -7.35 -3.51 3.46
N LEU A 252 -7.75 -3.41 2.20
CA LEU A 252 -8.58 -2.33 1.68
C LEU A 252 -9.98 -2.43 2.30
N LEU A 253 -10.35 -1.44 3.12
CA LEU A 253 -11.65 -1.39 3.79
C LEU A 253 -12.66 -0.50 3.06
N ASP A 254 -12.18 0.62 2.50
CA ASP A 254 -12.98 1.57 1.73
C ASP A 254 -12.08 2.36 0.75
N GLY A 255 -12.46 2.36 -0.53
CA GLY A 255 -11.83 3.16 -1.59
C GLY A 255 -12.72 4.27 -2.14
N ASN A 256 -13.92 4.47 -1.57
CA ASN A 256 -14.96 5.35 -2.14
C ASN A 256 -14.50 6.81 -2.22
N LEU A 257 -13.78 7.28 -1.19
CA LEU A 257 -13.24 8.65 -1.19
C LEU A 257 -12.22 8.84 -2.31
N THR A 258 -11.36 7.85 -2.56
CA THR A 258 -10.40 7.86 -3.66
C THR A 258 -11.09 7.82 -5.01
N GLU A 259 -12.08 6.95 -5.18
CA GLU A 259 -12.87 6.83 -6.41
C GLU A 259 -13.60 8.14 -6.76
N MET A 260 -14.22 8.79 -5.77
CA MET A 260 -14.86 10.10 -5.95
C MET A 260 -13.87 11.16 -6.46
N VAL A 261 -12.65 11.19 -5.89
CA VAL A 261 -11.59 12.11 -6.32
C VAL A 261 -11.13 11.80 -7.74
N ILE A 262 -10.96 10.53 -8.09
CA ILE A 262 -10.57 10.10 -9.45
C ILE A 262 -11.65 10.50 -10.45
N ALA A 263 -12.92 10.25 -10.15
CA ALA A 263 -14.06 10.62 -10.98
C ALA A 263 -14.15 12.14 -11.19
N ALA A 264 -14.03 12.93 -10.11
CA ALA A 264 -14.05 14.39 -10.17
C ALA A 264 -12.93 14.95 -11.06
N LYS A 265 -11.69 14.45 -10.90
CA LYS A 265 -10.55 14.84 -11.75
C LYS A 265 -10.74 14.46 -13.20
N THR A 266 -11.29 13.28 -13.45
CA THR A 266 -11.54 12.79 -14.81
C THR A 266 -12.57 13.66 -15.50
N ASN A 267 -13.67 14.01 -14.82
CA ASN A 267 -14.68 14.93 -15.32
C ASN A 267 -14.10 16.33 -15.65
N LEU A 268 -13.27 16.89 -14.76
CA LEU A 268 -12.59 18.17 -15.02
C LEU A 268 -11.68 18.11 -16.25
N ARG A 269 -10.94 17.02 -16.43
CA ARG A 269 -10.08 16.81 -17.61
C ARG A 269 -10.88 16.71 -18.89
N LEU A 270 -12.00 15.99 -18.87
CA LEU A 270 -12.91 15.87 -20.02
C LEU A 270 -13.49 17.23 -20.41
N GLN A 271 -13.97 18.02 -19.42
CA GLN A 271 -14.49 19.37 -19.66
C GLN A 271 -13.43 20.30 -20.28
N ALA A 272 -12.18 20.23 -19.81
CA ALA A 272 -11.08 21.02 -20.37
C ALA A 272 -10.77 20.65 -21.83
N THR A 273 -10.92 19.38 -22.22
CA THR A 273 -10.72 18.94 -23.61
C THR A 273 -11.87 19.30 -24.54
N THR A 274 -13.08 19.48 -24.02
CA THR A 274 -14.28 19.89 -24.80
C THR A 274 -14.44 21.41 -24.92
N ALA A 275 -13.64 22.20 -24.21
CA ALA A 275 -13.67 23.65 -24.34
C ALA A 275 -13.23 24.05 -25.78
N PRO A 276 -14.01 24.87 -26.51
CA PRO A 276 -13.65 25.26 -27.87
C PRO A 276 -12.29 25.96 -27.86
N ARG A 277 -11.31 25.38 -28.55
CA ARG A 277 -10.05 26.06 -28.85
C ARG A 277 -10.40 27.41 -29.47
N LYS A 278 -9.97 28.52 -28.85
CA LYS A 278 -10.02 29.84 -29.48
C LYS A 278 -9.34 29.71 -30.84
N ARG A 279 -10.13 29.67 -31.92
CA ARG A 279 -9.62 29.84 -33.28
C ARG A 279 -9.00 31.23 -33.30
N GLY A 280 -7.69 31.30 -33.52
CA GLY A 280 -7.03 32.56 -33.83
C GLY A 280 -7.75 33.18 -35.01
N VAL A 281 -8.16 34.43 -34.85
CA VAL A 281 -8.74 35.24 -35.91
C VAL A 281 -7.59 35.68 -36.82
N HIS A 282 -7.16 34.80 -37.70
CA HIS A 282 -6.47 35.12 -38.95
C HIS A 282 -6.66 33.95 -39.91
N ASP A 283 -6.78 34.27 -41.20
CA ASP A 283 -7.07 33.38 -42.34
C ASP A 283 -8.57 33.17 -42.65
N GLY A 284 -9.27 34.29 -42.86
CA GLY A 284 -10.65 34.35 -43.33
C GLY A 284 -10.85 34.18 -44.85
N GLU A 285 -9.84 33.85 -45.65
CA GLU A 285 -10.00 33.85 -47.12
C GLU A 285 -9.63 32.55 -47.86
N MET A 286 -9.03 31.54 -47.21
CA MET A 286 -8.59 30.31 -47.93
C MET A 286 -9.43 29.05 -47.70
N MET A 287 -10.54 29.11 -46.95
CA MET A 287 -11.33 27.92 -46.59
C MET A 287 -12.64 27.71 -47.35
N ILE A 288 -13.03 28.65 -48.23
CA ILE A 288 -14.30 28.54 -48.97
C ILE A 288 -14.13 27.65 -50.22
N ASP A 289 -12.95 27.64 -50.83
CA ASP A 289 -12.77 26.99 -52.14
C ASP A 289 -12.60 25.46 -52.07
N THR A 290 -12.09 24.93 -50.94
CA THR A 290 -11.91 23.48 -50.77
C THR A 290 -13.22 22.76 -50.41
N ARG A 291 -14.22 23.47 -49.88
CA ARG A 291 -15.49 22.87 -49.44
C ARG A 291 -16.50 22.68 -50.58
N CYS A 292 -16.41 23.48 -51.64
CA CYS A 292 -17.25 23.32 -52.85
C CYS A 292 -16.81 22.17 -53.76
N LYS A 293 -15.55 21.71 -53.68
CA LYS A 293 -15.04 20.64 -54.55
C LYS A 293 -15.47 19.22 -54.13
N PHE A 294 -15.93 19.03 -52.88
CA PHE A 294 -16.36 17.71 -52.40
C PHE A 294 -17.87 17.45 -52.53
N SER A 295 -18.69 18.45 -52.86
CA SER A 295 -20.15 18.26 -52.99
C SER A 295 -20.61 17.75 -54.36
N CYS A 296 -19.71 17.57 -55.33
CA CYS A 296 -20.07 17.20 -56.71
C CYS A 296 -19.65 15.78 -57.14
N MET A 297 -19.15 14.92 -56.24
CA MET A 297 -18.93 13.51 -56.59
C MET A 297 -20.25 12.74 -56.53
N LYS A 298 -20.90 12.57 -57.68
CA LYS A 298 -21.94 11.55 -57.88
C LYS A 298 -21.26 10.20 -58.11
N ILE A 299 -21.60 9.23 -57.27
CA ILE A 299 -21.24 7.83 -57.47
C ILE A 299 -22.15 7.28 -58.57
N HIS A 300 -21.56 6.75 -59.65
CA HIS A 300 -22.31 6.00 -60.65
C HIS A 300 -22.69 4.66 -60.04
N GLU A 301 -24.00 4.43 -59.85
CA GLU A 301 -24.54 3.11 -59.52
C GLU A 301 -24.43 2.20 -60.75
N GLY A 302 -23.93 0.99 -60.52
CA GLY A 302 -23.51 0.03 -61.54
C GLY A 302 -24.67 -0.55 -62.35
N GLU A 303 -24.34 -0.92 -63.59
CA GLU A 303 -25.21 -1.64 -64.51
C GLU A 303 -25.63 -3.01 -63.96
N GLU A 304 -26.93 -3.26 -63.93
CA GLU A 304 -27.51 -4.60 -63.76
C GLU A 304 -27.13 -5.47 -64.96
N MET A 305 -26.33 -6.52 -64.73
CA MET A 305 -26.18 -7.61 -65.70
C MET A 305 -27.36 -8.56 -65.55
N ASP A 306 -28.27 -8.47 -66.51
CA ASP A 306 -29.41 -9.37 -66.67
C ASP A 306 -28.93 -10.72 -67.23
N SER A 307 -29.23 -11.79 -66.50
CA SER A 307 -28.91 -13.16 -66.88
C SER A 307 -30.10 -13.78 -67.60
N THR A 308 -30.05 -13.91 -68.93
CA THR A 308 -30.64 -15.06 -69.66
C THR A 308 -30.32 -15.00 -71.15
N SER A 309 -29.60 -16.00 -71.67
CA SER A 309 -30.11 -16.93 -72.71
C SER A 309 -28.96 -17.71 -73.37
N LEU A 310 -28.97 -19.03 -73.18
CA LEU A 310 -28.37 -20.00 -74.10
C LEU A 310 -29.01 -19.89 -75.50
N LYS A 311 -28.22 -20.11 -76.57
CA LYS A 311 -28.55 -21.09 -77.62
C LYS A 311 -27.43 -21.28 -78.65
N VAL A 312 -27.11 -22.58 -78.83
CA VAL A 312 -26.47 -23.33 -79.95
C VAL A 312 -24.99 -23.04 -80.23
#